data_AF-A0A4U0GWY6-F1
#
_entry.id   AF-A0A4U0GWY6-F1
#
_cell.length_a   1.000
_cell.length_b   1.000
_cell.length_c   1.000
_cell.angle_alpha   90.00
_cell.angle_beta   90.00
_cell.angle_gamma   90.00
#
_symmetry.space_group_name_H-M   'P 1'
#
loop_
_entity.id
_entity.type
_entity.pdbx_description
1 polymer ?
#
loop_
_entity_poly.entity_id
_entity_poly.type
_entity_poly.pdbx_seq_one_letter_code
_entity_poly.pdbx_strand_id
1 'polypeptide(L)'
;MNDSRNLAVTMLSAGVLCLAVAGCGQTEPSAKTRADVSEARLDGAKDVAQERSAAAEGTIAAQKDVDQARTKLASESANANRDVAIAQAEAANKVAIEKCEAMTGEMRSSCKTQADHDLEQAKSNAEFAKVEADRKAQ
;
A
#
# COMPACT_ATOMS: atom_id res chain seq x y z
N MET A 1 -34.63 -10.85 -41.02
CA MET A 1 -35.07 -11.62 -39.84
C MET A 1 -34.03 -11.35 -38.76
N ASN A 2 -34.22 -10.24 -38.04
CA ASN A 2 -34.76 -10.20 -36.66
C ASN A 2 -33.72 -10.72 -35.65
N ASP A 3 -33.32 -10.02 -34.59
CA ASP A 3 -33.94 -8.87 -33.94
C ASP A 3 -32.94 -8.16 -33.00
N SER A 4 -32.61 -6.91 -33.34
CA SER A 4 -32.18 -5.87 -32.40
C SER A 4 -33.36 -5.50 -31.49
N ARG A 5 -33.62 -6.29 -30.44
CA ARG A 5 -34.76 -6.08 -29.53
C ARG A 5 -34.41 -6.42 -28.08
N ASN A 6 -33.54 -5.63 -27.48
CA ASN A 6 -33.58 -5.36 -26.03
C ASN A 6 -33.85 -3.88 -25.76
N LEU A 7 -34.67 -3.29 -26.62
CA LEU A 7 -35.20 -1.94 -26.52
C LEU A 7 -36.71 -1.99 -26.77
N ALA A 8 -37.45 -2.76 -25.95
CA ALA A 8 -38.91 -2.68 -25.81
C ALA A 8 -39.44 -3.77 -24.87
N VAL A 9 -39.31 -3.61 -23.53
CA VAL A 9 -40.31 -4.19 -22.60
C VAL A 9 -40.50 -3.23 -21.41
N THR A 10 -41.45 -2.31 -21.63
CA THR A 10 -42.55 -1.93 -20.72
C THR A 10 -42.23 -1.34 -19.34
N MET A 11 -42.52 -0.04 -19.13
CA MET A 11 -43.81 0.34 -18.53
C MET A 11 -44.09 1.84 -18.68
N LEU A 12 -45.06 2.10 -19.55
CA LEU A 12 -45.82 3.32 -19.64
C LEU A 12 -46.70 3.41 -18.37
N SER A 13 -46.46 4.38 -17.50
CA SER A 13 -47.46 4.87 -16.55
C SER A 13 -47.48 6.38 -16.58
N ALA A 14 -48.19 6.92 -17.57
CA ALA A 14 -48.77 8.25 -17.51
C ALA A 14 -49.68 8.30 -16.28
N GLY A 15 -49.43 9.26 -15.39
CA GLY A 15 -50.15 9.39 -14.13
C GLY A 15 -50.01 10.77 -13.51
N VAL A 16 -50.75 11.71 -14.09
CA VAL A 16 -51.34 12.90 -13.43
C VAL A 16 -50.39 14.05 -13.05
N LEU A 17 -50.32 15.00 -13.98
CA LEU A 17 -50.21 16.42 -13.73
C LEU A 17 -51.46 16.88 -12.93
N CYS A 18 -51.36 16.98 -11.60
CA CYS A 18 -52.31 17.71 -10.77
C CYS A 18 -51.73 19.08 -10.38
N LEU A 19 -52.01 20.07 -11.22
CA LEU A 19 -52.09 21.46 -10.80
C LEU A 19 -53.27 21.59 -9.83
N ALA A 20 -53.00 21.50 -8.52
CA ALA A 20 -53.92 21.90 -7.48
C ALA A 20 -53.34 23.10 -6.74
N VAL A 21 -53.49 24.28 -7.33
CA VAL A 21 -53.39 25.55 -6.60
C VAL A 21 -54.69 25.71 -5.83
N ALA A 22 -54.69 25.31 -4.56
CA ALA A 22 -55.62 25.79 -3.55
C ALA A 22 -55.08 25.46 -2.16
N GLY A 23 -54.48 26.45 -1.50
CA GLY A 23 -54.36 26.44 -0.03
C GLY A 23 -52.96 26.31 0.57
N CYS A 24 -51.99 27.15 0.19
CA CYS A 24 -50.96 27.58 1.16
C CYS A 24 -51.47 28.82 1.89
N GLY A 25 -52.49 28.62 2.73
CA GLY A 25 -52.93 29.58 3.74
C GLY A 25 -52.21 29.31 5.05
N GLN A 26 -50.92 29.64 5.12
CA GLN A 26 -50.22 29.84 6.39
C GLN A 26 -49.24 30.99 6.23
N THR A 27 -49.59 32.10 6.86
CA THR A 27 -48.90 33.38 6.79
C THR A 27 -47.68 33.37 7.71
N GLU A 28 -46.60 32.78 7.22
CA GLU A 28 -45.22 33.21 7.49
C GLU A 28 -44.63 33.64 6.13
N PRO A 29 -43.72 34.63 6.06
CA PRO A 29 -43.35 35.20 4.77
C PRO A 29 -42.72 34.11 3.91
N SER A 30 -43.39 33.70 2.83
CA SER A 30 -42.97 32.64 1.89
C SER A 30 -41.55 32.84 1.31
N ALA A 31 -41.01 34.06 1.42
CA ALA A 31 -39.62 34.38 1.13
C ALA A 31 -38.65 33.79 2.18
N LYS A 32 -39.01 33.81 3.47
CA LYS A 32 -38.21 33.24 4.56
C LYS A 32 -38.11 31.73 4.46
N THR A 33 -39.22 31.00 4.27
CA THR A 33 -39.17 29.54 4.05
C THR A 33 -38.32 29.15 2.83
N ARG A 34 -38.38 29.94 1.74
CA ARG A 34 -37.51 29.72 0.57
C ARG A 34 -36.04 29.98 0.88
N ALA A 35 -35.75 31.01 1.68
CA ALA A 35 -34.40 31.29 2.16
C ALA A 35 -33.89 30.16 3.06
N ASP A 36 -34.67 29.72 4.05
CA ASP A 36 -34.31 28.65 4.98
C ASP A 36 -34.03 27.33 4.23
N VAL A 37 -34.83 26.98 3.21
CA VAL A 37 -34.57 25.80 2.37
C VAL A 37 -33.28 25.96 1.54
N SER A 38 -33.01 27.17 1.03
CA SER A 38 -31.78 27.43 0.28
C SER A 38 -30.54 27.36 1.18
N GLU A 39 -30.63 27.87 2.40
CA GLU A 39 -29.59 27.81 3.42
C GLU A 39 -29.34 26.36 3.85
N ALA A 40 -30.40 25.61 4.17
CA ALA A 40 -30.30 24.19 4.50
C ALA A 40 -29.66 23.35 3.37
N ARG A 41 -29.95 23.68 2.11
CA ARG A 41 -29.29 23.04 0.95
C ARG A 41 -27.81 23.39 0.85
N LEU A 42 -27.46 24.64 1.12
CA LEU A 42 -26.07 25.11 1.10
C LEU A 42 -25.27 24.45 2.22
N ASP A 43 -25.81 24.41 3.44
CA ASP A 43 -25.14 23.80 4.58
C ASP A 43 -25.02 22.28 4.41
N GLY A 44 -26.08 21.60 3.95
CA GLY A 44 -25.98 20.19 3.58
C GLY A 44 -24.92 19.92 2.48
N ALA A 45 -24.75 20.83 1.52
CA ALA A 45 -23.70 20.71 0.51
C ALA A 45 -22.29 20.91 1.11
N LYS A 46 -22.13 21.83 2.09
CA LYS A 46 -20.87 22.01 2.83
C LYS A 46 -20.53 20.78 3.67
N ASP A 47 -21.51 20.23 4.40
CA ASP A 47 -21.30 19.04 5.24
C ASP A 47 -20.86 17.85 4.39
N VAL A 48 -21.54 17.59 3.27
CA VAL A 48 -21.14 16.53 2.33
C VAL A 48 -19.74 16.79 1.75
N ALA A 49 -19.40 18.03 1.43
CA ALA A 49 -18.06 18.38 0.94
C ALA A 49 -16.99 18.14 2.02
N GLN A 50 -17.28 18.50 3.28
CA GLN A 50 -16.39 18.28 4.41
C GLN A 50 -16.18 16.79 4.67
N GLU A 51 -17.23 15.98 4.71
CA GLU A 51 -17.14 14.53 4.91
C GLU A 51 -16.37 13.86 3.77
N ARG A 52 -16.56 14.30 2.51
CA ARG A 52 -15.76 13.83 1.37
C ARG A 52 -14.28 14.20 1.53
N SER A 53 -13.98 15.39 2.02
CA SER A 53 -12.60 15.82 2.29
C SER A 53 -11.96 14.95 3.37
N ALA A 54 -12.64 14.76 4.51
CA ALA A 54 -12.17 13.92 5.61
C ALA A 54 -11.96 12.46 5.17
N ALA A 55 -12.89 11.91 4.38
CA ALA A 55 -12.75 10.57 3.81
C ALA A 55 -11.56 10.47 2.84
N ALA A 56 -11.31 11.49 2.02
CA ALA A 56 -10.15 11.54 1.13
C ALA A 56 -8.84 11.61 1.92
N GLU A 57 -8.77 12.45 2.95
CA GLU A 57 -7.61 12.54 3.86
C GLU A 57 -7.35 11.22 4.58
N GLY A 58 -8.40 10.57 5.11
CA GLY A 58 -8.29 9.26 5.73
C GLY A 58 -7.77 8.19 4.77
N THR A 59 -8.23 8.23 3.51
CA THR A 59 -7.75 7.31 2.46
C THR A 59 -6.27 7.55 2.13
N ILE A 60 -5.84 8.81 2.02
CA ILE A 60 -4.45 9.18 1.77
C ILE A 60 -3.54 8.74 2.93
N ALA A 61 -3.99 8.94 4.18
CA ALA A 61 -3.25 8.51 5.36
C ALA A 61 -3.10 6.98 5.40
N ALA A 62 -4.20 6.24 5.18
CA ALA A 62 -4.16 4.78 5.13
C ALA A 62 -3.25 4.26 4.01
N GLN A 63 -3.26 4.89 2.84
CA GLN A 63 -2.37 4.54 1.73
C GLN A 63 -0.90 4.75 2.10
N LYS A 64 -0.59 5.89 2.74
CA LYS A 64 0.76 6.19 3.23
C LYS A 64 1.24 5.16 4.26
N ASP A 65 0.39 4.77 5.20
CA ASP A 65 0.74 3.77 6.21
C ASP A 65 1.01 2.40 5.57
N VAL A 66 0.22 2.01 4.56
CA VAL A 66 0.45 0.78 3.79
C VAL A 66 1.78 0.84 3.05
N ASP A 67 2.11 1.95 2.41
CA ASP A 67 3.36 2.09 1.67
C ASP A 67 4.58 2.09 2.61
N GLN A 68 4.48 2.74 3.78
CA GLN A 68 5.50 2.66 4.83
C GLN A 68 5.68 1.23 5.36
N ALA A 69 4.59 0.51 5.60
CA ALA A 69 4.64 -0.87 6.06
C ALA A 69 5.31 -1.79 5.02
N ARG A 70 5.03 -1.57 3.72
CA ARG A 70 5.68 -2.31 2.62
C ARG A 70 7.18 -2.05 2.57
N THR A 71 7.62 -0.80 2.63
CA THR A 71 9.05 -0.45 2.65
C THR A 71 9.75 -1.05 3.86
N LYS A 72 9.14 -0.97 5.04
CA LYS A 72 9.69 -1.57 6.26
C LYS A 72 9.83 -3.09 6.13
N LEU A 73 8.78 -3.78 5.67
CA LEU A 73 8.81 -5.23 5.48
C LEU A 73 9.89 -5.65 4.47
N ALA A 74 10.03 -4.91 3.38
CA ALA A 74 11.07 -5.18 2.38
C ALA A 74 12.48 -5.05 2.98
N SER A 75 12.74 -4.01 3.78
CA SER A 75 14.04 -3.83 4.45
C SER A 75 14.30 -4.89 5.53
N GLU A 76 13.28 -5.25 6.33
CA GLU A 76 13.40 -6.34 7.31
C GLU A 76 13.71 -7.69 6.64
N SER A 77 13.05 -7.98 5.51
CA SER A 77 13.35 -9.17 4.71
C SER A 77 14.78 -9.15 4.15
N ALA A 78 15.24 -8.01 3.63
CA ALA A 78 16.61 -7.85 3.15
C ALA A 78 17.65 -8.08 4.26
N ASN A 79 17.40 -7.55 5.45
CA ASN A 79 18.24 -7.79 6.63
C ASN A 79 18.30 -9.27 7.00
N ALA A 80 17.14 -9.93 7.12
CA ALA A 80 17.07 -11.34 7.46
C ALA A 80 17.82 -12.23 6.45
N ASN A 81 17.67 -11.95 5.15
CA ASN A 81 18.38 -12.69 4.10
C ASN A 81 19.90 -12.49 4.20
N ARG A 82 20.36 -11.27 4.48
CA ARG A 82 21.78 -10.97 4.67
C ARG A 82 22.34 -11.68 5.91
N ASP A 83 21.62 -11.69 7.02
CA ASP A 83 22.06 -12.37 8.24
C ASP A 83 22.15 -13.89 8.04
N VAL A 84 21.17 -14.49 7.35
CA VAL A 84 21.21 -15.92 6.98
C VAL A 84 22.42 -16.22 6.09
N ALA A 85 22.69 -15.39 5.07
CA ALA A 85 23.83 -15.57 4.18
C ALA A 85 25.17 -15.49 4.92
N ILE A 86 25.31 -14.53 5.85
CA ILE A 86 26.51 -14.40 6.70
C ILE A 86 26.66 -15.63 7.60
N ALA A 87 25.59 -16.08 8.26
CA ALA A 87 25.64 -17.24 9.13
C ALA A 87 26.02 -18.52 8.37
N GLN A 88 25.52 -18.70 7.14
CA GLN A 88 25.91 -19.80 6.26
C GLN A 88 27.38 -19.73 5.86
N ALA A 89 27.88 -18.53 5.52
CA ALA A 89 29.28 -18.33 5.18
C ALA A 89 30.20 -18.63 6.37
N GLU A 90 29.83 -18.19 7.58
CA GLU A 90 30.59 -18.49 8.80
C GLU A 90 30.60 -19.99 9.13
N ALA A 91 29.47 -20.68 8.94
CA ALA A 91 29.42 -22.13 9.10
C ALA A 91 30.33 -22.85 8.09
N ALA A 92 30.31 -22.41 6.82
CA ALA A 92 31.17 -22.95 5.78
C ALA A 92 32.67 -22.69 6.05
N ASN A 93 33.03 -21.49 6.49
CA ASN A 93 34.39 -21.14 6.89
C ASN A 93 34.86 -22.01 8.06
N LYS A 94 34.05 -22.20 9.12
CA LYS A 94 34.40 -23.10 10.23
C LYS A 94 34.76 -24.50 9.72
N VAL A 95 33.92 -25.08 8.85
CA VAL A 95 34.21 -26.39 8.25
C VAL A 95 35.48 -26.37 7.41
N ALA A 96 35.74 -25.29 6.67
CA ALA A 96 36.97 -25.14 5.88
C ALA A 96 38.21 -25.04 6.78
N ILE A 97 38.14 -24.29 7.88
CA ILE A 97 39.22 -24.17 8.87
C ILE A 97 39.55 -25.54 9.47
N GLU A 98 38.55 -26.31 9.91
CA GLU A 98 38.75 -27.68 10.43
C GLU A 98 39.45 -28.58 9.40
N LYS A 99 39.09 -28.48 8.11
CA LYS A 99 39.79 -29.20 7.03
C LYS A 99 41.24 -28.73 6.87
N CYS A 100 41.50 -27.42 6.98
CA CYS A 100 42.86 -26.88 6.92
C CYS A 100 43.71 -27.38 8.10
N GLU A 101 43.13 -27.62 9.27
CA GLU A 101 43.88 -28.08 10.46
C GLU A 101 44.53 -29.45 10.25
N ALA A 102 43.91 -30.31 9.43
CA ALA A 102 44.48 -31.61 9.04
C ALA A 102 45.75 -31.50 8.18
N MET A 103 46.03 -30.33 7.59
CA MET A 103 47.26 -30.06 6.84
C MET A 103 48.41 -29.64 7.77
N THR A 104 49.64 -29.56 7.28
CA THR A 104 50.81 -29.16 8.07
C THR A 104 51.60 -28.02 7.41
N GLY A 105 52.29 -27.22 8.22
CA GLY A 105 53.20 -26.17 7.75
C GLY A 105 52.51 -25.10 6.90
N GLU A 106 53.19 -24.67 5.83
CA GLU A 106 52.72 -23.60 4.95
C GLU A 106 51.36 -23.91 4.29
N MET A 107 51.10 -25.18 3.94
CA MET A 107 49.82 -25.59 3.37
C MET A 107 48.64 -25.27 4.30
N ARG A 108 48.80 -25.49 5.61
CA ARG A 108 47.78 -25.13 6.61
C ARG A 108 47.56 -23.62 6.65
N SER A 109 48.65 -22.84 6.68
CA SER A 109 48.61 -21.38 6.75
C SER A 109 47.89 -20.77 5.54
N SER A 110 48.29 -21.19 4.33
CA SER A 110 47.69 -20.76 3.08
C SER A 110 46.21 -21.16 2.98
N CYS A 111 45.87 -22.39 3.39
CA CYS A 111 44.48 -22.86 3.43
C CYS A 111 43.59 -22.00 4.34
N LYS A 112 44.05 -21.70 5.58
CA LYS A 112 43.29 -20.85 6.51
C LYS A 112 43.11 -19.44 5.97
N THR A 113 44.17 -18.85 5.43
CA THR A 113 44.11 -17.53 4.79
C THR A 113 43.09 -17.48 3.67
N GLN A 114 43.06 -18.52 2.82
CA GLN A 114 42.07 -18.61 1.75
C GLN A 114 40.65 -18.75 2.29
N ALA A 115 40.43 -19.60 3.29
CA ALA A 115 39.12 -19.77 3.91
C ALA A 115 38.59 -18.46 4.53
N ASP A 116 39.46 -17.68 5.15
CA ASP A 116 39.10 -16.38 5.73
C ASP A 116 38.81 -15.34 4.65
N HIS A 117 39.59 -15.33 3.57
CA HIS A 117 39.31 -14.49 2.41
C HIS A 117 37.94 -14.80 1.80
N ASP A 118 37.61 -16.09 1.64
CA ASP A 118 36.32 -16.52 1.09
C ASP A 118 35.15 -16.11 2.00
N LEU A 119 35.35 -16.17 3.33
CA LEU A 119 34.37 -15.68 4.30
C LEU A 119 34.12 -14.18 4.13
N GLU A 120 35.18 -13.37 4.07
CA GLU A 120 35.04 -11.93 3.93
C GLU A 120 34.40 -11.54 2.60
N GLN A 121 34.74 -12.24 1.51
CA GLN A 121 34.07 -12.04 0.23
C GLN A 121 32.57 -12.38 0.32
N ALA A 122 32.21 -13.48 0.98
CA ALA A 122 30.81 -13.86 1.16
C ALA A 122 30.03 -12.85 2.01
N LYS A 123 30.64 -12.35 3.10
CA LYS A 123 30.07 -11.27 3.92
C LYS A 123 29.83 -10.01 3.10
N SER A 124 30.83 -9.59 2.33
CA SER A 124 30.73 -8.43 1.45
C SER A 124 29.61 -8.59 0.41
N ASN A 125 29.50 -9.75 -0.22
CA ASN A 125 28.43 -10.03 -1.18
C ASN A 125 27.04 -9.96 -0.53
N ALA A 126 26.89 -10.46 0.70
CA ALA A 126 25.64 -10.36 1.45
C ALA A 126 25.26 -8.90 1.76
N GLU A 127 26.23 -8.04 2.07
CA GLU A 127 26.03 -6.60 2.23
C GLU A 127 25.54 -5.94 0.94
N PHE A 128 26.21 -6.23 -0.18
CA PHE A 128 25.82 -5.69 -1.48
C PHE A 128 24.41 -6.12 -1.88
N ALA A 129 24.05 -7.39 -1.65
CA ALA A 129 22.72 -7.90 -1.92
C ALA A 129 21.66 -7.18 -1.07
N LYS A 130 21.93 -6.88 0.20
CA LYS A 130 21.05 -6.07 1.04
C LYS A 130 20.88 -4.67 0.48
N VAL A 131 21.99 -3.97 0.17
CA VAL A 131 21.93 -2.61 -0.38
C VAL A 131 21.14 -2.57 -1.69
N GLU A 132 21.31 -3.58 -2.55
CA GLU A 132 20.54 -3.69 -3.77
C GLU A 132 19.05 -3.92 -3.51
N ALA A 133 18.71 -4.75 -2.52
CA ALA A 133 17.32 -4.98 -2.11
C ALA A 133 16.68 -3.73 -1.51
N ASP A 134 17.37 -3.02 -0.62
CA ASP A 134 16.92 -1.75 -0.04
C ASP A 134 16.71 -0.67 -1.11
N ARG A 135 17.55 -0.64 -2.17
CA ARG A 135 17.39 0.27 -3.31
C ARG A 135 16.14 -0.05 -4.15
N LYS A 136 15.78 -1.33 -4.29
CA LYS A 136 14.59 -1.77 -5.06
C LYS A 136 13.29 -1.57 -4.28
N ALA A 137 13.38 -1.40 -2.96
CA ALA A 137 12.25 -1.19 -2.06
C ALA A 137 11.84 0.30 -1.89
N GLN A 138 12.63 1.21 -2.47
CA GLN A 138 12.38 2.66 -2.54
C GLN A 138 11.73 3.01 -3.88
#